data_AF-A0A093CY33-F1
#
_entry.id   AF-A0A093CY33-F1
#
_cell.length_a   1.000
_cell.length_b   1.000
_cell.length_c   1.000
_cell.angle_alpha   90.00
_cell.angle_beta   90.00
_cell.angle_gamma   90.00
#
_symmetry.space_group_name_H-M   'P 1'
#
loop_
_entity.id
_entity.type
_entity.pdbx_description
1 polymer ?
#
loop_
_entity_poly.entity_id
_entity_poly.type
_entity_poly.pdbx_seq_one_letter_code
_entity_poly.pdbx_strand_id
1 'polypeptide(L)'
;KCAQPKRWKAYDGKITEMDTQYTLRARELFEIYRSISMNDIPKDERIDILLTLRRTVKEHECKLTWEIVELIDREVDLMSRAVKEYNLEGLRKRICTLFLQYIKTPKFNPEVARILKVPPDPLKLYKNVNFCHSCENYLPSTEFPILDNEARRREAFLKYKLILENLRKSETDYQDDAKIVFLVQHQDLQYMIENIWGCQSALSACSDLYDLVMVRWDKQREWSPWNTILLTKDEADAHLKLCNLKKAYEAAFIHRIKHKHIRAKHYFAQIPAMTSFLHRSDNQANAN
;
A
#
# COMPACT_ATOMS: atom_id res chain seq x y z
N LYS A 1 24.20 2.06 -15.24
CA LYS A 1 23.25 1.60 -14.19
C LYS A 1 23.37 0.09 -13.96
N CYS A 2 23.19 -0.77 -14.96
CA CYS A 2 23.35 -2.23 -14.81
C CYS A 2 24.76 -2.67 -14.35
N ALA A 3 25.81 -1.94 -14.75
CA ALA A 3 27.20 -2.25 -14.43
C ALA A 3 27.69 -1.79 -13.04
N GLN A 4 26.83 -1.14 -12.24
CA GLN A 4 27.21 -0.64 -10.92
C GLN A 4 27.13 -1.77 -9.88
N PRO A 5 28.08 -1.83 -8.93
CA PRO A 5 28.04 -2.82 -7.85
C PRO A 5 26.79 -2.63 -6.99
N LYS A 6 26.32 -3.71 -6.35
CA LYS A 6 25.23 -3.63 -5.38
C LYS A 6 25.77 -2.99 -4.10
N ARG A 7 25.05 -2.00 -3.58
CA ARG A 7 25.42 -1.26 -2.37
C ARG A 7 24.32 -1.45 -1.32
N TRP A 8 24.70 -1.81 -0.10
CA TRP A 8 23.78 -1.82 1.03
C TRP A 8 24.48 -1.35 2.30
N LYS A 9 23.70 -0.82 3.24
CA LYS A 9 24.18 -0.42 4.56
C LYS A 9 24.09 -1.62 5.49
N ALA A 10 25.23 -2.05 6.02
CA ALA A 10 25.28 -3.12 7.01
C ALA A 10 24.79 -2.62 8.38
N TYR A 11 24.58 -3.55 9.32
CA TYR A 11 24.08 -3.26 10.67
C TYR A 11 25.01 -2.32 11.46
N ASP A 12 26.32 -2.35 11.15
CA ASP A 12 27.34 -1.46 11.71
C ASP A 12 27.35 -0.04 11.10
N GLY A 13 26.43 0.23 10.18
CA GLY A 13 26.29 1.50 9.49
C GLY A 13 27.26 1.71 8.32
N LYS A 14 28.17 0.77 8.03
CA LYS A 14 29.09 0.86 6.88
C LYS A 14 28.39 0.47 5.59
N ILE A 15 28.76 1.12 4.49
CA ILE A 15 28.27 0.78 3.15
C ILE A 15 29.18 -0.31 2.60
N THR A 16 28.60 -1.47 2.28
CA THR A 16 29.29 -2.57 1.60
C THR A 16 28.93 -2.54 0.13
N GLU A 17 29.93 -2.71 -0.73
CA GLU A 17 29.78 -2.85 -2.17
C GLU A 17 30.13 -4.28 -2.60
N MET A 18 29.30 -4.87 -3.46
CA MET A 18 29.54 -6.20 -3.98
C MET A 18 29.23 -6.25 -5.46
N ASP A 19 30.23 -6.71 -6.22
CA ASP A 19 30.02 -7.13 -7.60
C ASP A 19 29.45 -8.55 -7.64
N THR A 20 28.44 -8.74 -8.47
CA THR A 20 27.90 -10.06 -8.82
C THR A 20 28.41 -10.46 -10.19
N GLN A 21 28.30 -11.75 -10.53
CA GLN A 21 28.55 -12.21 -11.90
C GLN A 21 27.70 -11.42 -12.93
N TYR A 22 26.50 -10.96 -12.54
CA TYR A 22 25.62 -10.18 -13.41
C TYR A 22 26.06 -8.71 -13.55
N THR A 23 26.54 -8.07 -12.49
CA THR A 23 27.07 -6.69 -12.59
C THR A 23 28.39 -6.65 -13.35
N LEU A 24 29.23 -7.69 -13.21
CA LEU A 24 30.43 -7.88 -14.01
C LEU A 24 30.10 -8.09 -15.49
N ARG A 25 29.16 -8.99 -15.82
CA ARG A 25 28.70 -9.19 -17.20
C ARG A 25 28.13 -7.90 -17.81
N ALA A 26 27.34 -7.16 -17.05
CA ALA A 26 26.80 -5.87 -17.51
C ALA A 26 27.89 -4.83 -17.76
N ARG A 27 29.02 -4.90 -17.02
CA ARG A 27 30.20 -4.04 -17.21
C ARG A 27 30.96 -4.42 -18.47
N GLU A 28 31.23 -5.71 -18.68
CA GLU A 28 31.86 -6.22 -19.91
C GLU A 28 31.10 -5.77 -21.16
N LEU A 29 29.77 -6.00 -21.17
CA LEU A 29 28.91 -5.60 -22.30
C LEU A 29 28.91 -4.08 -22.52
N PHE A 30 28.96 -3.30 -21.45
CA PHE A 30 29.01 -1.84 -21.53
C PHE A 30 30.33 -1.34 -22.12
N GLU A 31 31.47 -1.92 -21.74
CA GLU A 31 32.76 -1.55 -22.31
C GLU A 31 32.84 -1.90 -23.80
N ILE A 32 32.37 -3.09 -24.20
CA ILE A 32 32.29 -3.46 -25.63
C ILE A 32 31.43 -2.46 -26.40
N TYR A 33 30.27 -2.06 -25.85
CA TYR A 33 29.38 -1.09 -26.49
C TYR A 33 30.05 0.27 -26.67
N ARG A 34 30.80 0.71 -25.65
CA ARG A 34 31.58 1.94 -25.71
C ARG A 34 32.65 1.86 -26.80
N SER A 35 33.41 0.77 -26.86
CA SER A 35 34.45 0.54 -27.88
C SER A 35 33.89 0.53 -29.31
N ILE A 36 32.76 -0.15 -29.56
CA ILE A 36 32.19 -0.18 -30.92
C ILE A 36 31.57 1.16 -31.35
N SER A 37 31.20 2.02 -30.38
CA SER A 37 30.58 3.32 -30.62
C SER A 37 31.60 4.45 -30.79
N MET A 38 32.89 4.19 -30.55
CA MET A 38 33.95 5.16 -30.79
C MET A 38 34.16 5.35 -32.30
N ASN A 39 34.41 6.61 -32.68
CA ASN A 39 34.80 7.00 -34.04
C ASN A 39 36.32 7.16 -34.10
N ASP A 40 36.87 7.23 -35.32
CA ASP A 40 38.27 7.58 -35.58
C ASP A 40 39.28 6.62 -34.92
N ILE A 41 38.99 5.32 -34.97
CA ILE A 41 39.85 4.25 -34.44
C ILE A 41 40.69 3.67 -35.58
N PRO A 42 41.98 3.36 -35.35
CA PRO A 42 42.80 2.63 -36.31
C PRO A 42 42.15 1.33 -36.79
N LYS A 43 42.36 0.99 -38.07
CA LYS A 43 41.75 -0.17 -38.73
C LYS A 43 41.94 -1.47 -37.95
N ASP A 44 43.15 -1.73 -37.47
CA ASP A 44 43.50 -2.97 -36.77
C ASP A 44 42.79 -3.07 -35.41
N GLU A 45 42.78 -1.97 -34.65
CA GLU A 45 42.07 -1.89 -33.37
C GLU A 45 40.55 -2.04 -33.57
N ARG A 46 39.99 -1.46 -34.64
CA ARG A 46 38.58 -1.64 -35.01
C ARG A 46 38.26 -3.11 -35.29
N ILE A 47 39.14 -3.84 -35.97
CA ILE A 47 38.98 -5.28 -36.23
C ILE A 47 38.99 -6.07 -34.92
N ASP A 48 39.91 -5.76 -34.00
CA ASP A 48 39.98 -6.44 -32.70
C ASP A 48 38.73 -6.23 -31.85
N ILE A 49 38.19 -5.01 -31.85
CA ILE A 49 36.91 -4.68 -31.20
C ILE A 49 35.78 -5.51 -31.81
N LEU A 50 35.69 -5.60 -33.15
CA LEU A 50 34.67 -6.38 -33.85
C LEU A 50 34.79 -7.88 -33.58
N LEU A 51 36.01 -8.42 -33.47
CA LEU A 51 36.25 -9.82 -33.10
C LEU A 51 35.85 -10.11 -31.66
N THR A 52 36.04 -9.14 -30.75
CA THR A 52 35.59 -9.23 -29.35
C THR A 52 34.07 -9.23 -29.27
N LEU A 53 33.41 -8.34 -30.02
CA LEU A 53 31.96 -8.30 -30.14
C LEU A 53 31.41 -9.63 -30.69
N ARG A 54 31.99 -10.15 -31.79
CA ARG A 54 31.59 -11.42 -32.41
C ARG A 54 31.68 -12.59 -31.43
N ARG A 55 32.77 -12.70 -30.66
CA ARG A 55 32.91 -13.74 -29.63
C ARG A 55 31.82 -13.64 -28.56
N THR A 56 31.54 -12.42 -28.11
CA THR A 56 30.54 -12.16 -27.06
C THR A 56 29.12 -12.51 -27.48
N VAL A 57 28.71 -12.17 -28.71
CA VAL A 57 27.34 -12.46 -29.18
C VAL A 57 27.14 -13.92 -29.58
N LYS A 58 28.22 -14.64 -29.91
CA LYS A 58 28.16 -16.08 -30.23
C LYS A 58 27.88 -16.98 -29.03
N GLU A 59 27.93 -16.45 -27.80
CA GLU A 59 27.49 -17.16 -26.61
C GLU A 59 25.98 -17.54 -26.67
N HIS A 60 25.20 -16.87 -27.53
CA HIS A 60 23.79 -17.16 -27.72
C HIS A 60 23.43 -17.22 -29.21
N GLU A 61 22.78 -18.30 -29.63
CA GLU A 61 22.32 -18.47 -31.00
C GLU A 61 20.86 -18.02 -31.14
N CYS A 62 20.63 -16.89 -31.81
CA CYS A 62 19.31 -16.43 -32.20
C CYS A 62 19.39 -15.48 -33.40
N LYS A 63 18.23 -15.15 -33.97
CA LYS A 63 18.13 -14.23 -35.12
C LYS A 63 18.91 -12.93 -34.92
N LEU A 64 18.82 -12.31 -33.73
CA LEU A 64 19.52 -11.07 -33.42
C LEU A 64 21.05 -11.23 -33.46
N THR A 65 21.59 -12.32 -32.90
CA THR A 65 23.04 -12.53 -32.87
C THR A 65 23.58 -12.91 -34.24
N TRP A 66 22.81 -13.64 -35.05
CA TRP A 66 23.16 -13.91 -36.45
C TRP A 66 23.22 -12.62 -37.27
N GLU A 67 22.24 -11.73 -37.15
CA GLU A 67 22.26 -10.43 -37.84
C GLU A 67 23.46 -9.58 -37.43
N ILE A 68 23.81 -9.55 -36.14
CA ILE A 68 25.00 -8.84 -35.67
C ILE A 68 26.27 -9.43 -36.29
N VAL A 69 26.42 -10.76 -36.29
CA VAL A 69 27.60 -11.44 -36.85
C VAL A 69 27.74 -11.18 -38.35
N GLU A 70 26.64 -11.22 -39.11
CA GLU A 70 26.65 -10.93 -40.55
C GLU A 70 27.12 -9.50 -40.83
N LEU A 71 26.65 -8.52 -40.05
CA LEU A 71 27.07 -7.13 -40.21
C LEU A 71 28.54 -6.92 -39.83
N ILE A 72 29.03 -7.62 -38.80
CA ILE A 72 30.45 -7.60 -38.44
C ILE A 72 31.31 -8.14 -39.58
N ASP A 73 30.97 -9.32 -40.11
CA ASP A 73 31.71 -9.94 -41.20
C ASP A 73 31.69 -9.04 -42.45
N ARG A 74 30.58 -8.33 -42.70
CA ARG A 74 30.47 -7.32 -43.76
C ARG A 74 31.32 -6.07 -43.50
N GLU A 75 31.41 -5.56 -42.27
CA GLU A 75 32.28 -4.42 -41.96
C GLU A 75 33.75 -4.78 -42.20
N VAL A 76 34.16 -5.98 -41.73
CA VAL A 76 35.52 -6.50 -41.91
C VAL A 76 35.85 -6.67 -43.40
N ASP A 77 34.96 -7.25 -44.21
CA ASP A 77 35.18 -7.41 -45.66
C ASP A 77 35.34 -6.04 -46.35
N LEU A 78 34.46 -5.08 -46.08
CA LEU A 78 34.54 -3.74 -46.69
C LEU A 78 35.79 -2.97 -46.25
N MET A 79 36.21 -3.11 -44.99
CA MET A 79 37.47 -2.55 -44.50
C MET A 79 38.68 -3.20 -45.17
N SER A 80 38.64 -4.52 -45.42
CA SER A 80 39.71 -5.23 -46.13
C SER A 80 39.90 -4.72 -47.57
N ARG A 81 38.80 -4.28 -48.20
CA ARG A 81 38.75 -3.65 -49.53
C ARG A 81 39.06 -2.14 -49.53
N ALA A 82 39.50 -1.58 -48.40
CA ALA A 82 39.84 -0.17 -48.23
C ALA A 82 38.68 0.81 -48.57
N VAL A 83 37.43 0.43 -48.29
CA VAL A 83 36.28 1.33 -48.41
C VAL A 83 36.45 2.50 -47.44
N LYS A 84 36.19 3.72 -47.92
CA LYS A 84 36.31 4.95 -47.13
C LYS A 84 35.35 4.94 -45.93
N GLU A 85 35.81 5.41 -44.78
CA GLU A 85 35.12 5.29 -43.50
C GLU A 85 33.71 5.89 -43.46
N TYR A 86 33.50 7.03 -44.12
CA TYR A 86 32.18 7.68 -44.17
C TYR A 86 31.11 6.78 -44.85
N ASN A 87 31.51 5.88 -45.75
CA ASN A 87 30.58 4.92 -46.37
C ASN A 87 30.20 3.77 -45.42
N LEU A 88 30.96 3.57 -44.33
CA LEU A 88 30.70 2.54 -43.32
C LEU A 88 29.83 3.06 -42.18
N GLU A 89 29.55 4.36 -42.12
CA GLU A 89 28.85 4.99 -40.99
C GLU A 89 27.48 4.35 -40.72
N GLY A 90 26.68 4.11 -41.77
CA GLY A 90 25.38 3.45 -41.63
C GLY A 90 25.48 2.01 -41.12
N LEU A 91 26.51 1.27 -41.56
CA LEU A 91 26.78 -0.10 -41.12
C LEU A 91 27.20 -0.12 -39.65
N ARG A 92 28.14 0.77 -39.26
CA ARG A 92 28.62 0.92 -37.88
C ARG A 92 27.48 1.31 -36.93
N LYS A 93 26.62 2.25 -37.33
CA LYS A 93 25.41 2.62 -36.60
C LYS A 93 24.48 1.43 -36.41
N ARG A 94 24.24 0.64 -37.47
CA ARG A 94 23.38 -0.55 -37.39
C ARG A 94 23.95 -1.61 -36.43
N ILE A 95 25.25 -1.87 -36.47
CA ILE A 95 25.93 -2.78 -35.52
C ILE A 95 25.74 -2.28 -34.08
N CYS A 96 25.98 -0.99 -33.82
CA CYS A 96 25.79 -0.40 -32.49
C CYS A 96 24.34 -0.51 -32.02
N THR A 97 23.36 -0.23 -32.89
CA THR A 97 21.94 -0.33 -32.55
C THR A 97 21.53 -1.77 -32.20
N LEU A 98 21.93 -2.75 -33.02
CA LEU A 98 21.59 -4.15 -32.74
C LEU A 98 22.30 -4.66 -31.49
N PHE A 99 23.56 -4.27 -31.26
CA PHE A 99 24.24 -4.64 -30.02
C PHE A 99 23.60 -3.97 -28.79
N LEU A 100 23.12 -2.73 -28.90
CA LEU A 100 22.34 -2.10 -27.83
C LEU A 100 21.05 -2.87 -27.53
N GLN A 101 20.37 -3.39 -28.57
CA GLN A 101 19.20 -4.26 -28.40
C GLN A 101 19.58 -5.56 -27.68
N TYR A 102 20.72 -6.17 -28.04
CA TYR A 102 21.25 -7.34 -27.35
C TYR A 102 21.50 -7.03 -25.86
N ILE A 103 22.19 -5.93 -25.54
CA ILE A 103 22.46 -5.52 -24.15
C ILE A 103 21.18 -5.25 -23.37
N LYS A 104 20.13 -4.71 -24.00
CA LYS A 104 18.85 -4.42 -23.35
C LYS A 104 17.95 -5.66 -23.16
N THR A 105 18.38 -6.83 -23.62
CA THR A 105 17.59 -8.06 -23.49
C THR A 105 17.97 -8.78 -22.19
N PRO A 106 17.03 -9.00 -21.24
CA PRO A 106 17.33 -9.64 -19.95
C PRO A 106 17.98 -11.02 -20.04
N LYS A 107 17.69 -11.77 -21.11
CA LYS A 107 18.32 -13.08 -21.40
C LYS A 107 19.84 -12.98 -21.50
N PHE A 108 20.36 -11.87 -22.03
CA PHE A 108 21.79 -11.66 -22.30
C PHE A 108 22.43 -10.76 -21.23
N ASN A 109 21.65 -9.89 -20.61
CA ASN A 109 22.07 -9.01 -19.52
C ASN A 109 21.04 -9.04 -18.38
N PRO A 110 21.21 -9.96 -17.40
CA PRO A 110 20.23 -10.16 -16.34
C PRO A 110 19.94 -8.91 -15.49
N GLU A 111 20.90 -8.02 -15.32
CA GLU A 111 20.72 -6.77 -14.55
C GLU A 111 19.71 -5.82 -15.19
N VAL A 112 19.38 -5.97 -16.48
CA VAL A 112 18.34 -5.17 -17.15
C VAL A 112 16.96 -5.48 -16.59
N ALA A 113 16.68 -6.73 -16.17
CA ALA A 113 15.39 -7.10 -15.59
C ALA A 113 15.03 -6.25 -14.36
N ARG A 114 16.03 -5.83 -13.58
CA ARG A 114 15.84 -4.98 -12.39
C ARG A 114 15.49 -3.53 -12.74
N ILE A 115 15.85 -3.07 -13.93
CA ILE A 115 15.66 -1.68 -14.37
C ILE A 115 14.40 -1.53 -15.24
N LEU A 116 13.99 -2.61 -15.93
CA LEU A 116 12.77 -2.60 -16.71
C LEU A 116 11.56 -2.40 -15.79
N LYS A 117 10.88 -1.26 -15.94
CA LYS A 117 9.60 -0.95 -15.27
C LYS A 117 8.47 -1.86 -15.74
N VAL A 118 8.61 -2.40 -16.94
CA VAL A 118 7.63 -3.23 -17.63
C VAL A 118 8.17 -4.66 -17.70
N PRO A 119 7.42 -5.69 -17.24
CA PRO A 119 7.80 -7.08 -17.42
C PRO A 119 8.14 -7.39 -18.88
N PRO A 120 9.19 -8.17 -19.16
CA PRO A 120 9.59 -8.52 -20.53
C PRO A 120 8.56 -9.39 -21.27
N ASP A 121 7.57 -9.93 -20.55
CA ASP A 121 6.44 -10.68 -21.11
C ASP A 121 5.19 -9.79 -21.18
N PRO A 122 4.72 -9.40 -22.38
CA PRO A 122 3.52 -8.59 -22.56
C PRO A 122 2.27 -9.20 -21.92
N LEU A 123 2.18 -10.53 -21.85
CA LEU A 123 1.02 -11.23 -21.28
C LEU A 123 0.89 -11.00 -19.77
N LYS A 124 1.99 -10.66 -19.08
CA LYS A 124 1.99 -10.32 -17.65
C LYS A 124 1.50 -8.90 -17.38
N LEU A 125 1.46 -8.02 -18.39
CA LEU A 125 0.94 -6.66 -18.26
C LEU A 125 -0.59 -6.66 -18.24
N TYR A 126 -1.24 -7.40 -19.14
CA TYR A 126 -2.70 -7.36 -19.29
C TYR A 126 -3.48 -7.74 -18.03
N LYS A 127 -2.88 -8.52 -17.12
CA LYS A 127 -3.58 -8.94 -15.89
C LYS A 127 -3.56 -7.90 -14.77
N ASN A 128 -2.62 -6.96 -14.79
CA ASN A 128 -2.31 -6.12 -13.64
C ASN A 128 -2.30 -4.63 -13.94
N VAL A 129 -2.76 -4.18 -15.11
CA VAL A 129 -2.72 -2.77 -15.50
C VAL A 129 -4.15 -2.28 -15.76
N ASN A 130 -4.53 -1.20 -15.08
CA ASN A 130 -5.85 -0.56 -15.22
C ASN A 130 -5.70 0.84 -15.80
N PHE A 131 -6.70 1.29 -16.55
CA PHE A 131 -6.73 2.65 -17.08
C PHE A 131 -7.17 3.62 -15.98
N CYS A 132 -6.35 4.63 -15.69
CA CYS A 132 -6.70 5.69 -14.76
C CYS A 132 -7.42 6.82 -15.50
N HIS A 133 -8.69 7.05 -15.19
CA HIS A 133 -9.47 8.17 -15.77
C HIS A 133 -9.01 9.55 -15.30
N SER A 134 -8.29 9.65 -14.19
CA SER A 134 -7.84 10.95 -13.65
C SER A 134 -6.56 11.47 -14.29
N CYS A 135 -5.67 10.58 -14.75
CA CYS A 135 -4.41 10.96 -15.38
C CYS A 135 -4.24 10.41 -16.80
N GLU A 136 -5.28 9.76 -17.34
CA GLU A 136 -5.35 9.17 -18.69
C GLU A 136 -4.21 8.20 -19.03
N ASN A 137 -3.62 7.58 -18.00
CA ASN A 137 -2.51 6.65 -18.13
C ASN A 137 -2.90 5.24 -17.67
N TYR A 138 -2.26 4.24 -18.25
CA TYR A 138 -2.36 2.84 -17.83
C TYR A 138 -1.39 2.58 -16.67
N LEU A 139 -1.94 2.30 -15.49
CA LEU A 139 -1.17 2.13 -14.26
C LEU A 139 -1.28 0.70 -13.72
N PRO A 140 -0.23 0.15 -13.09
CA PRO A 140 -0.31 -1.12 -12.37
C PRO A 140 -1.34 -1.07 -11.23
N SER A 141 -1.96 -2.20 -10.90
CA SER A 141 -2.93 -2.34 -9.80
C SER A 141 -2.35 -1.92 -8.44
N THR A 142 -1.04 -2.02 -8.27
CA THR A 142 -0.31 -1.60 -7.06
C THR A 142 -0.11 -0.08 -6.94
N GLU A 143 -0.24 0.66 -8.04
CA GLU A 143 -0.14 2.12 -8.05
C GLU A 143 -1.48 2.81 -7.79
N PHE A 144 -2.58 2.05 -7.82
CA PHE A 144 -3.83 2.54 -7.27
C PHE A 144 -3.73 2.43 -5.76
N PRO A 145 -3.71 3.56 -5.03
CA PRO A 145 -3.84 3.49 -3.58
C PRO A 145 -5.11 2.70 -3.26
N ILE A 146 -5.05 1.84 -2.23
CA ILE A 146 -6.25 1.28 -1.61
C ILE A 146 -7.00 2.47 -1.02
N LEU A 147 -7.75 3.16 -1.88
CA LEU A 147 -8.60 4.26 -1.51
C LEU A 147 -9.72 3.62 -0.72
N ASP A 148 -9.62 3.77 0.60
CA ASP A 148 -10.79 3.70 1.46
C ASP A 148 -11.77 4.74 0.90
N ASN A 149 -12.69 4.25 0.05
CA ASN A 149 -13.46 5.06 -0.87
C ASN A 149 -14.06 6.24 -0.11
N GLU A 150 -13.87 7.46 -0.61
CA GLU A 150 -14.43 8.64 0.04
C GLU A 150 -15.96 8.54 0.16
N ALA A 151 -16.60 7.78 -0.74
CA ALA A 151 -17.99 7.35 -0.62
C ALA A 151 -18.28 6.51 0.64
N ARG A 152 -17.42 5.54 0.99
CA ARG A 152 -17.54 4.74 2.23
C ARG A 152 -17.36 5.61 3.48
N ARG A 153 -16.40 6.54 3.46
CA ARG A 153 -16.22 7.49 4.58
C ARG A 153 -17.42 8.41 4.76
N ARG A 154 -17.99 8.91 3.67
CA ARG A 154 -19.23 9.70 3.70
C ARG A 154 -20.42 8.87 4.18
N GLU A 155 -20.52 7.62 3.75
CA GLU A 155 -21.57 6.70 4.19
C GLU A 155 -21.47 6.45 5.71
N ALA A 156 -20.29 6.07 6.22
CA ALA A 156 -20.05 5.85 7.64
C ALA A 156 -20.34 7.11 8.48
N PHE A 157 -19.92 8.30 8.00
CA PHE A 157 -20.23 9.59 8.63
C PHE A 157 -21.75 9.81 8.73
N LEU A 158 -22.52 9.57 7.66
CA LEU A 158 -23.97 9.70 7.73
C LEU A 158 -24.60 8.70 8.71
N LYS A 159 -24.03 7.51 8.88
CA LYS A 159 -24.54 6.50 9.81
C LYS A 159 -24.26 6.82 11.27
N TYR A 160 -23.05 7.22 11.64
CA TYR A 160 -22.82 7.62 13.04
C TYR A 160 -23.68 8.83 13.40
N LYS A 161 -23.91 9.75 12.46
CA LYS A 161 -24.87 10.86 12.66
C LYS A 161 -26.28 10.34 12.95
N LEU A 162 -26.76 9.36 12.19
CA LEU A 162 -28.08 8.75 12.41
C LEU A 162 -28.18 8.04 13.77
N ILE A 163 -27.14 7.29 14.18
CA ILE A 163 -27.10 6.63 15.49
C ILE A 163 -27.18 7.68 16.61
N LEU A 164 -26.47 8.81 16.49
CA LEU A 164 -26.52 9.90 17.47
C LEU A 164 -27.92 10.54 17.53
N GLU A 165 -28.54 10.77 16.39
CA GLU A 165 -29.90 11.33 16.31
C GLU A 165 -30.93 10.40 16.93
N ASN A 166 -30.84 9.09 16.66
CA ASN A 166 -31.72 8.09 17.25
C ASN A 166 -31.52 7.98 18.76
N LEU A 167 -30.27 7.99 19.23
CA LEU A 167 -29.94 8.00 20.65
C LEU A 167 -30.54 9.23 21.36
N ARG A 168 -30.41 10.42 20.78
CA ARG A 168 -31.00 11.65 21.35
C ARG A 168 -32.51 11.60 21.40
N LYS A 169 -33.16 11.03 20.37
CA LYS A 169 -34.62 10.83 20.36
C LYS A 169 -35.04 9.87 21.47
N SER A 170 -34.41 8.70 21.56
CA SER A 170 -34.73 7.72 22.60
C SER A 170 -34.49 8.26 24.00
N GLU A 171 -33.46 9.09 24.20
CA GLU A 171 -33.20 9.72 25.51
C GLU A 171 -34.24 10.78 25.86
N THR A 172 -34.82 11.47 24.86
CA THR A 172 -35.91 12.44 25.10
C THR A 172 -37.18 11.73 25.62
N ASP A 173 -37.41 10.49 25.19
CA ASP A 173 -38.58 9.71 25.60
C ASP A 173 -38.58 9.33 27.09
N TYR A 174 -37.40 9.29 27.74
CA TYR A 174 -37.28 9.01 29.18
C TYR A 174 -37.71 10.19 30.08
N GLN A 175 -37.79 11.41 29.52
CA GLN A 175 -38.21 12.64 30.23
C GLN A 175 -37.45 12.92 31.54
N ASP A 176 -36.19 12.49 31.66
CA ASP A 176 -35.37 12.59 32.88
C ASP A 176 -34.36 13.75 32.86
N ASP A 177 -34.55 14.74 31.99
CA ASP A 177 -33.66 15.90 31.80
C ASP A 177 -32.20 15.50 31.54
N ALA A 178 -31.99 14.42 30.76
CA ALA A 178 -30.67 13.93 30.40
C ALA A 178 -29.87 14.98 29.63
N LYS A 179 -28.68 15.34 30.14
CA LYS A 179 -27.84 16.42 29.56
C LYS A 179 -26.63 15.89 28.82
N ILE A 180 -26.11 14.74 29.25
CA ILE A 180 -24.84 14.20 28.76
C ILE A 180 -24.93 13.82 27.27
N VAL A 181 -26.05 13.23 26.83
CA VAL A 181 -26.24 12.83 25.42
C VAL A 181 -26.19 14.01 24.43
N PHE A 182 -26.61 15.21 24.86
CA PHE A 182 -26.60 16.41 24.03
C PHE A 182 -25.24 17.08 23.97
N LEU A 183 -24.35 16.79 24.93
CA LEU A 183 -22.96 17.26 24.93
C LEU A 183 -22.07 16.42 24.00
N VAL A 184 -22.43 15.16 23.72
CA VAL A 184 -21.66 14.29 22.82
C VAL A 184 -21.77 14.79 21.38
N GLN A 185 -20.62 15.01 20.74
CA GLN A 185 -20.55 15.38 19.33
C GLN A 185 -20.42 14.15 18.43
N HIS A 186 -20.54 14.35 17.12
CA HIS A 186 -20.40 13.29 16.13
C HIS A 186 -19.05 12.55 16.23
N GLN A 187 -17.95 13.30 16.39
CA GLN A 187 -16.61 12.74 16.48
C GLN A 187 -16.43 11.86 17.71
N ASP A 188 -17.08 12.24 18.81
CA ASP A 188 -17.06 11.49 20.06
C ASP A 188 -17.81 10.16 19.92
N LEU A 189 -18.97 10.18 19.26
CA LEU A 189 -19.72 8.95 19.00
C LEU A 189 -18.94 8.02 18.06
N GLN A 190 -18.32 8.56 17.01
CA GLN A 190 -17.45 7.80 16.12
C GLN A 190 -16.32 7.13 16.92
N TYR A 191 -15.65 7.88 17.80
CA TYR A 191 -14.59 7.33 18.65
C TYR A 191 -15.10 6.19 19.53
N MET A 192 -16.29 6.35 20.13
CA MET A 192 -16.90 5.30 20.92
C MET A 192 -17.13 4.03 20.09
N ILE A 193 -17.78 4.14 18.93
CA ILE A 193 -18.11 2.98 18.10
C ILE A 193 -16.84 2.29 17.60
N GLU A 194 -15.87 3.03 17.06
CA GLU A 194 -14.66 2.47 16.45
C GLU A 194 -13.64 1.99 17.49
N ASN A 195 -13.30 2.84 18.46
CA ASN A 195 -12.16 2.59 19.35
C ASN A 195 -12.53 1.89 20.65
N ILE A 196 -13.75 2.10 21.17
CA ILE A 196 -14.21 1.49 22.43
C ILE A 196 -14.97 0.21 22.15
N TRP A 197 -15.89 0.24 21.19
CA TRP A 197 -16.76 -0.90 20.88
C TRP A 197 -16.25 -1.79 19.75
N GLY A 198 -15.35 -1.29 18.89
CA GLY A 198 -14.71 -2.08 17.82
C GLY A 198 -15.62 -2.29 16.61
N CYS A 199 -16.56 -1.38 16.36
CA CYS A 199 -17.60 -1.49 15.32
C CYS A 199 -18.44 -2.77 15.42
N GLN A 200 -18.63 -3.29 16.63
CA GLN A 200 -19.33 -4.56 16.88
C GLN A 200 -20.31 -4.46 18.04
N SER A 201 -21.44 -5.15 17.91
CA SER A 201 -22.36 -5.36 19.03
C SER A 201 -21.65 -6.09 20.17
N ALA A 202 -22.03 -5.78 21.40
CA ALA A 202 -21.39 -6.37 22.56
C ALA A 202 -21.69 -7.86 22.72
N LEU A 203 -22.87 -8.32 22.29
CA LEU A 203 -23.37 -9.67 22.50
C LEU A 203 -23.04 -10.60 21.31
N SER A 204 -23.60 -10.34 20.12
CA SER A 204 -23.37 -11.17 18.92
C SER A 204 -22.07 -10.89 18.17
N ALA A 205 -21.35 -9.82 18.51
CA ALA A 205 -20.22 -9.31 17.71
C ALA A 205 -20.60 -8.95 16.26
N CYS A 206 -21.88 -8.65 16.01
CA CYS A 206 -22.38 -8.19 14.71
C CYS A 206 -21.73 -6.85 14.35
N SER A 207 -21.19 -6.76 13.14
CA SER A 207 -20.51 -5.56 12.63
C SER A 207 -21.35 -4.77 11.61
N ASP A 208 -22.63 -5.10 11.46
CA ASP A 208 -23.51 -4.36 10.55
C ASP A 208 -23.93 -3.03 11.18
N LEU A 209 -23.30 -1.94 10.72
CA LEU A 209 -23.54 -0.59 11.20
C LEU A 209 -25.00 -0.13 11.04
N TYR A 210 -25.78 -0.73 10.13
CA TYR A 210 -27.19 -0.39 9.91
C TYR A 210 -28.11 -0.89 11.03
N ASP A 211 -27.66 -1.90 11.77
CA ASP A 211 -28.39 -2.53 12.84
C ASP A 211 -27.89 -2.13 14.23
N LEU A 212 -26.73 -1.49 14.30
CA LEU A 212 -26.15 -1.05 15.58
C LEU A 212 -26.87 0.17 16.16
N VAL A 213 -27.18 0.09 17.46
CA VAL A 213 -27.77 1.13 18.28
C VAL A 213 -27.05 1.22 19.64
N MET A 214 -26.98 2.42 20.19
CA MET A 214 -26.47 2.63 21.55
C MET A 214 -27.63 2.83 22.51
N VAL A 215 -27.62 2.11 23.63
CA VAL A 215 -28.63 2.22 24.69
C VAL A 215 -27.98 2.33 26.06
N ARG A 216 -28.76 2.76 27.07
CA ARG A 216 -28.32 2.78 28.47
C ARG A 216 -27.92 1.37 28.91
N TRP A 217 -26.74 1.24 29.53
CA TRP A 217 -26.34 -0.02 30.15
C TRP A 217 -27.15 -0.28 31.42
N ASP A 218 -27.25 0.71 32.30
CA ASP A 218 -28.15 0.73 33.44
C ASP A 218 -29.29 1.72 33.20
N LYS A 219 -30.52 1.20 33.12
CA LYS A 219 -31.74 1.99 32.85
C LYS A 219 -32.04 3.02 33.91
N GLN A 220 -31.61 2.77 35.15
CA GLN A 220 -31.90 3.65 36.28
C GLN A 220 -31.06 4.94 36.24
N ARG A 221 -30.05 4.99 35.38
CA ARG A 221 -29.14 6.14 35.26
C ARG A 221 -29.28 6.75 33.87
N GLU A 222 -29.12 8.07 33.78
CA GLU A 222 -29.09 8.76 32.49
C GLU A 222 -28.02 8.15 31.58
N TRP A 223 -28.23 8.26 30.26
CA TRP A 223 -27.22 7.81 29.33
C TRP A 223 -25.94 8.63 29.47
N SER A 224 -24.81 7.93 29.46
CA SER A 224 -23.49 8.56 29.40
C SER A 224 -22.51 7.63 28.70
N PRO A 225 -21.35 8.14 28.24
CA PRO A 225 -20.33 7.29 27.64
C PRO A 225 -19.85 6.13 28.52
N TRP A 226 -20.01 6.25 29.83
CA TRP A 226 -19.69 5.23 30.84
C TRP A 226 -20.94 4.54 31.44
N ASN A 227 -22.11 4.75 30.84
CA ASN A 227 -23.36 4.03 31.10
C ASN A 227 -24.05 3.65 29.77
N THR A 228 -23.28 3.10 28.83
CA THR A 228 -23.78 2.81 27.48
C THR A 228 -23.40 1.40 27.04
N ILE A 229 -24.17 0.82 26.14
CA ILE A 229 -23.83 -0.43 25.46
C ILE A 229 -24.20 -0.34 23.97
N LEU A 230 -23.30 -0.82 23.11
CA LEU A 230 -23.54 -0.93 21.66
C LEU A 230 -24.10 -2.32 21.35
N LEU A 231 -25.31 -2.38 20.79
CA LEU A 231 -26.06 -3.61 20.51
C LEU A 231 -26.71 -3.52 19.13
N THR A 232 -27.18 -4.64 18.60
CA THR A 232 -28.15 -4.64 17.49
C THR A 232 -29.52 -4.16 17.97
N LYS A 233 -30.44 -3.80 17.08
CA LYS A 233 -31.80 -3.35 17.47
C LYS A 233 -32.55 -4.42 18.27
N ASP A 234 -32.49 -5.67 17.82
CA ASP A 234 -33.15 -6.79 18.49
C ASP A 234 -32.53 -7.06 19.88
N GLU A 235 -31.20 -7.01 19.97
CA GLU A 235 -30.48 -7.14 21.25
C GLU A 235 -30.79 -6.00 22.21
N ALA A 236 -30.91 -4.77 21.70
CA ALA A 236 -31.27 -3.61 22.48
C ALA A 236 -32.68 -3.73 23.05
N ASP A 237 -33.65 -4.19 22.25
CA ASP A 237 -35.02 -4.44 22.71
C ASP A 237 -35.06 -5.53 23.80
N ALA A 238 -34.25 -6.58 23.65
CA ALA A 238 -34.11 -7.61 24.68
C ALA A 238 -33.46 -7.05 25.96
N HIS A 239 -32.37 -6.29 25.83
CA HIS A 239 -31.69 -5.62 26.93
C HIS A 239 -32.65 -4.66 27.68
N LEU A 240 -33.47 -3.93 26.93
CA LEU A 240 -34.44 -2.99 27.45
C LEU A 240 -35.63 -3.65 28.19
N LYS A 241 -35.79 -4.96 28.11
CA LYS A 241 -36.76 -5.73 28.92
C LYS A 241 -36.18 -6.30 30.22
N LEU A 242 -34.85 -6.32 30.38
CA LEU A 242 -34.19 -6.87 31.57
C LEU A 242 -34.41 -6.02 32.83
N CYS A 243 -34.85 -6.64 33.93
CA CYS A 243 -35.00 -5.95 35.22
C CYS A 243 -33.71 -5.92 36.06
N ASN A 244 -32.81 -6.91 35.88
CA ASN A 244 -31.58 -7.01 36.68
C ASN A 244 -30.40 -7.51 35.85
N LEU A 245 -29.41 -6.64 35.62
CA LEU A 245 -28.22 -6.90 34.82
C LEU A 245 -27.33 -8.00 35.41
N LYS A 246 -27.21 -8.07 36.75
CA LYS A 246 -26.36 -9.05 37.45
C LYS A 246 -26.92 -10.47 37.37
N LYS A 247 -28.24 -10.60 37.16
CA LYS A 247 -28.89 -11.90 36.96
C LYS A 247 -28.96 -12.28 35.48
N ALA A 248 -29.04 -11.30 34.58
CA ALA A 248 -29.21 -11.53 33.16
C ALA A 248 -27.89 -11.75 32.39
N TYR A 249 -26.78 -11.15 32.85
CA TYR A 249 -25.48 -11.29 32.22
C TYR A 249 -24.46 -11.99 33.12
N GLU A 250 -23.58 -12.77 32.51
CA GLU A 250 -22.46 -13.39 33.19
C GLU A 250 -21.46 -12.35 33.72
N ALA A 251 -20.84 -12.65 34.86
CA ALA A 251 -19.88 -11.76 35.52
C ALA A 251 -18.70 -11.37 34.59
N ALA A 252 -18.22 -12.31 33.77
CA ALA A 252 -17.16 -12.06 32.79
C ALA A 252 -17.57 -11.02 31.74
N PHE A 253 -18.82 -11.07 31.28
CA PHE A 253 -19.36 -10.10 30.33
C PHE A 253 -19.49 -8.71 30.98
N ILE A 254 -20.07 -8.63 32.17
CA ILE A 254 -20.19 -7.38 32.93
C ILE A 254 -18.81 -6.75 33.14
N HIS A 255 -17.79 -7.55 33.45
CA HIS A 255 -16.42 -7.08 33.61
C HIS A 255 -15.85 -6.47 32.31
N ARG A 256 -16.09 -7.11 31.15
CA ARG A 256 -15.70 -6.56 29.84
C ARG A 256 -16.37 -5.22 29.56
N ILE A 257 -17.66 -5.09 29.88
CA ILE A 257 -18.40 -3.84 29.69
C ILE A 257 -17.84 -2.74 30.60
N LYS A 258 -17.58 -3.05 31.87
CA LYS A 258 -16.93 -2.10 32.80
C LYS A 258 -15.59 -1.61 32.29
N HIS A 259 -14.77 -2.50 31.71
CA HIS A 259 -13.48 -2.10 31.12
C HIS A 259 -13.67 -1.12 29.95
N LYS A 260 -14.68 -1.34 29.10
CA LYS A 260 -15.04 -0.39 28.03
C LYS A 260 -15.51 0.96 28.59
N HIS A 261 -16.31 0.96 29.67
CA HIS A 261 -16.74 2.19 30.36
C HIS A 261 -15.57 2.95 30.97
N ILE A 262 -14.60 2.27 31.59
CA ILE A 262 -13.38 2.91 32.12
C ILE A 262 -12.60 3.60 30.99
N ARG A 263 -12.46 2.92 29.84
CA ARG A 263 -11.81 3.51 28.66
C ARG A 263 -12.56 4.73 28.15
N ALA A 264 -13.89 4.69 28.16
CA ALA A 264 -14.73 5.85 27.83
C ALA A 264 -14.50 7.00 28.82
N LYS A 265 -14.52 6.75 30.13
CA LYS A 265 -14.23 7.78 31.15
C LYS A 265 -12.89 8.47 30.89
N HIS A 266 -11.84 7.72 30.58
CA HIS A 266 -10.53 8.28 30.30
C HIS A 266 -10.51 9.20 29.07
N TYR A 267 -11.21 8.82 27.99
CA TYR A 267 -11.33 9.67 26.79
C TYR A 267 -12.14 10.95 27.09
N PHE A 268 -13.32 10.81 27.69
CA PHE A 268 -14.22 11.94 27.94
C PHE A 268 -13.78 12.85 29.10
N ALA A 269 -12.86 12.40 29.97
CA ALA A 269 -12.26 13.24 31.00
C ALA A 269 -11.46 14.42 30.42
N GLN A 270 -10.99 14.29 29.17
CA GLN A 270 -10.27 15.35 28.45
C GLN A 270 -11.19 16.48 27.97
N ILE A 271 -12.52 16.28 27.98
CA ILE A 271 -13.51 17.25 27.52
C ILE A 271 -14.02 18.05 28.73
N PRO A 272 -13.70 19.36 28.84
CA PRO A 272 -14.00 20.15 30.04
C PRO A 272 -15.50 20.17 30.42
N ALA A 273 -16.38 20.17 29.41
CA ALA A 273 -17.83 20.16 29.63
C ALA A 273 -18.35 18.83 30.24
N MET A 274 -17.61 17.73 30.09
CA MET A 274 -17.99 16.40 30.62
C MET A 274 -17.33 16.08 31.96
N THR A 275 -16.25 16.77 32.33
CA THR A 275 -15.51 16.56 33.58
C THR A 275 -16.40 16.77 34.82
N SER A 276 -17.32 17.74 34.80
CA SER A 276 -18.26 17.99 35.90
C SER A 276 -19.22 16.81 36.15
N PHE A 277 -19.62 16.10 35.09
CA PHE A 277 -20.50 14.93 35.18
C PHE A 277 -19.75 13.68 35.65
N LEU A 278 -18.46 13.54 35.31
CA LEU A 278 -17.61 12.45 35.79
C LEU A 278 -17.47 12.47 37.30
N HIS A 279 -17.15 13.63 37.90
CA HIS A 279 -17.04 13.78 39.35
C HIS A 279 -18.35 13.47 40.09
N ARG A 280 -19.51 13.83 39.52
CA ARG A 280 -20.83 13.46 40.08
C ARG A 280 -21.07 11.95 40.02
N SER A 281 -20.62 11.30 38.95
CA SER A 281 -20.78 9.85 38.76
C SER A 281 -19.91 9.02 39.71
N ASP A 282 -18.70 9.49 40.03
CA ASP A 282 -17.76 8.84 40.94
C ASP A 282 -18.21 9.00 42.40
N ASN A 283 -18.77 10.17 42.76
CA ASN A 283 -19.37 10.38 44.08
C ASN A 283 -20.61 9.49 44.31
N GLN A 284 -21.43 9.23 43.28
CA GLN A 284 -22.53 8.26 43.36
C GLN A 284 -22.06 6.80 43.40
N ALA A 285 -20.90 6.47 42.83
CA ALA A 285 -20.34 5.13 42.87
C ALA A 285 -19.66 4.81 44.23
N ASN A 286 -19.15 5.83 44.93
CA ASN A 286 -18.54 5.69 46.25
C ASN A 286 -19.54 5.76 47.42
N ALA A 287 -20.82 6.07 47.14
CA ALA A 287 -21.90 6.17 48.11
C ALA A 287 -22.84 4.94 48.16
N ASN A 288 -22.61 3.92 47.31
CA ASN A 288 -23.42 2.70 47.19
C ASN A 288 -22.58 1.43 47.36
#